data_AF-A0A2J7RSL4-F1
#
_entry.id   AF-A0A2J7RSL4-F1
#
_cell.length_a   1.000
_cell.length_b   1.000
_cell.length_c   1.000
_cell.angle_alpha   90.00
_cell.angle_beta   90.00
_cell.angle_gamma   90.00
#
_symmetry.space_group_name_H-M   'P 1'
#
loop_
_entity.id
_entity.type
_entity.pdbx_description
1 polymer ?
#
loop_
_entity_poly.entity_id
_entity_poly.type
_entity_poly.pdbx_seq_one_letter_code
_entity_poly.pdbx_strand_id
1 'polypeptide(L)'
;MKKYGWKWPKLFADGNGVKLGMISKMEVFRRLSVILQKPEIIPHFQETMVSNEKQNVPKSLADEFDKFGLMWLHTFSPCFPLDGNKISVINEPSIFYKTVAEKCQTAKQRITLASLYLGTGHLEEQLVAAIGENLRTSRGQLKVKVLLDYTRGTRGEHNSCRMLQPLLAQYQDLCQVSLYHTPALRGILRTLMPQRYNEVIGLQHMKVYLFDNSLLISGANLSNDYFTNRQDRYVLIEDCGPLADFYDGLVSRVSEFSLQLSKGGQVQLHSNWKCHPYKGKREEFESAARDRVWGLYQSATSQQQSFGAGDTWIFPLVEMGQLGFHHDSRVTKRLFETALPGSMIHLATGYFNLTQDYTLSIVSHPAAAYSILMAHPTVSITMGGEGDW
;
A
#
# COMPACT_ATOMS: atom_id res chain seq x y z
N MET A 1 42.28 -18.35 -8.76
CA MET A 1 41.27 -18.28 -7.67
C MET A 1 41.82 -17.42 -6.54
N LYS A 2 41.45 -16.13 -6.48
CA LYS A 2 41.77 -15.28 -5.32
C LYS A 2 40.72 -15.52 -4.23
N LYS A 3 41.14 -16.09 -3.10
CA LYS A 3 40.32 -16.20 -1.89
C LYS A 3 40.27 -14.83 -1.20
N TYR A 4 39.11 -14.19 -1.19
CA TYR A 4 38.86 -13.04 -0.31
C TYR A 4 38.34 -13.56 1.04
N GLY A 5 39.21 -13.57 2.05
CA GLY A 5 38.82 -13.87 3.42
C GLY A 5 38.16 -12.66 4.06
N TRP A 6 36.85 -12.69 4.23
CA TRP A 6 36.11 -11.72 5.03
C TRP A 6 36.14 -12.12 6.51
N LYS A 7 36.51 -11.17 7.39
CA LYS A 7 36.38 -11.30 8.85
C LYS A 7 35.19 -10.45 9.31
N TRP A 8 34.31 -11.05 10.10
CA TRP A 8 33.21 -10.37 10.79
C TRP A 8 33.72 -9.24 11.70
N PRO A 9 33.08 -8.06 11.74
CA PRO A 9 33.34 -7.08 12.80
C PRO A 9 32.91 -7.69 14.15
N LYS A 10 33.87 -7.84 15.07
CA LYS A 10 33.57 -8.14 16.48
C LYS A 10 32.87 -6.93 17.08
N LEU A 11 31.56 -6.99 17.21
CA LEU A 11 30.79 -6.02 18.00
C LEU A 11 29.59 -6.68 18.69
N PHE A 12 29.76 -7.87 19.26
CA PHE A 12 28.87 -8.42 20.30
C PHE A 12 29.65 -9.42 21.17
N ALA A 13 30.57 -8.92 21.99
CA ALA A 13 31.08 -9.59 23.17
C ALA A 13 31.93 -8.58 23.93
N ASP A 14 31.40 -8.09 25.04
CA ASP A 14 32.09 -7.78 26.30
C ASP A 14 31.29 -6.72 27.05
N GLY A 15 30.57 -7.19 28.07
CA GLY A 15 30.09 -6.31 29.12
C GLY A 15 31.27 -5.79 29.90
N ASN A 16 31.48 -4.47 29.88
CA ASN A 16 31.98 -3.67 31.00
C ASN A 16 31.98 -2.18 30.63
N GLY A 17 31.26 -1.37 31.42
CA GLY A 17 31.50 0.07 31.56
C GLY A 17 30.89 1.00 30.50
N VAL A 18 29.57 1.18 30.49
CA VAL A 18 28.96 2.33 29.80
C VAL A 18 29.04 3.56 30.70
N LYS A 19 29.90 4.53 30.35
CA LYS A 19 29.75 5.91 30.80
C LYS A 19 28.44 6.46 30.24
N LEU A 20 27.58 6.97 31.13
CA LEU A 20 26.40 7.77 30.77
C LEU A 20 26.83 8.97 29.92
N GLY A 21 26.51 8.98 28.63
CA GLY A 21 26.80 10.08 27.73
C GLY A 21 26.08 9.94 26.40
N MET A 22 25.09 10.81 26.18
CA MET A 22 24.31 11.02 24.95
C MET A 22 23.63 9.77 24.36
N ILE A 23 22.37 9.57 24.74
CA ILE A 23 21.42 8.79 23.94
C ILE A 23 21.37 9.45 22.55
N SER A 24 21.78 8.71 21.51
CA SER A 24 21.66 9.15 20.12
C SER A 24 20.23 9.64 19.86
N LYS A 25 20.07 10.78 19.17
CA LYS A 25 18.73 11.28 18.77
C LYS A 25 17.89 10.16 18.14
N MET A 26 18.51 9.23 17.39
CA MET A 26 17.84 8.04 16.83
C MET A 26 17.24 7.10 17.88
N GLU A 27 17.92 6.88 19.00
CA GLU A 27 17.44 6.00 20.06
C GLU A 27 16.30 6.66 20.85
N VAL A 28 16.35 7.99 21.04
CA VAL A 28 15.22 8.76 21.58
C VAL A 28 14.01 8.70 20.65
N PHE A 29 14.22 8.85 19.33
CA PHE A 29 13.14 8.77 18.34
C PHE A 29 12.58 7.36 18.15
N ARG A 30 13.43 6.32 18.20
CA ARG A 30 12.99 4.91 18.18
C ARG A 30 12.16 4.60 19.42
N ARG A 31 12.58 5.07 20.60
CA ARG A 31 11.79 4.93 21.83
C ARG A 31 10.49 5.72 21.77
N LEU A 32 10.48 6.94 21.23
CA LEU A 32 9.26 7.72 21.04
C LEU A 32 8.28 7.06 20.04
N SER A 33 8.76 6.48 18.94
CA SER A 33 7.91 5.76 17.97
C SER A 33 7.36 4.47 18.56
N VAL A 34 8.13 3.73 19.37
CA VAL A 34 7.64 2.59 20.14
C VAL A 34 6.63 3.02 21.22
N ILE A 35 6.81 4.17 21.88
CA ILE A 35 5.86 4.72 22.86
C ILE A 35 4.56 5.21 22.19
N LEU A 36 4.62 5.65 20.93
CA LEU A 36 3.44 6.01 20.12
C LEU A 36 2.69 4.78 19.59
N GLN A 37 3.35 3.62 19.49
CA GLN A 37 2.76 2.31 19.24
C GLN A 37 2.41 1.65 20.59
N LYS A 38 1.46 2.21 21.34
CA LYS A 38 0.87 1.47 22.47
C LYS A 38 0.24 0.17 21.93
N PRO A 39 0.23 -0.94 22.70
CA PRO A 39 -0.64 -2.06 22.37
C PRO A 39 -2.07 -1.52 22.37
N GLU A 40 -2.64 -1.40 21.18
CA GLU A 40 -3.99 -0.87 21.03
C GLU A 40 -4.97 -1.90 21.60
N ILE A 41 -5.90 -1.39 22.42
CA ILE A 41 -7.06 -2.14 22.87
C ILE A 41 -7.81 -2.56 21.61
N ILE A 42 -7.92 -3.87 21.40
CA ILE A 42 -8.72 -4.47 20.34
C ILE A 42 -10.10 -3.83 20.41
N PRO A 43 -10.54 -3.08 19.38
CA PRO A 43 -11.92 -2.64 19.35
C PRO A 43 -12.79 -3.88 19.33
N HIS A 44 -13.74 -3.99 20.26
CA HIS A 44 -14.76 -5.05 20.35
C HIS A 44 -15.46 -5.37 19.00
N PHE A 45 -15.34 -4.46 18.05
CA PHE A 45 -15.90 -4.51 16.71
C PHE A 45 -15.23 -5.50 15.73
N GLN A 46 -13.96 -5.87 15.92
CA GLN A 46 -13.35 -6.93 15.08
C GLN A 46 -13.83 -8.33 15.46
N GLU A 47 -14.35 -8.52 16.68
CA GLU A 47 -14.99 -9.79 17.09
C GLU A 47 -16.31 -10.02 16.37
N THR A 48 -17.05 -8.95 16.00
CA THR A 48 -18.30 -9.07 15.22
C THR A 48 -18.12 -9.58 13.79
N MET A 49 -16.90 -9.55 13.22
CA MET A 49 -16.60 -10.24 11.94
C MET A 49 -16.55 -11.77 12.10
N VAL A 50 -16.29 -12.26 13.31
CA VAL A 50 -16.10 -13.69 13.62
C VAL A 50 -17.44 -14.40 13.85
N SER A 51 -18.53 -13.70 14.18
CA SER A 51 -19.77 -14.36 14.63
C SER A 51 -20.71 -14.88 13.53
N ASN A 52 -20.36 -14.75 12.24
CA ASN A 52 -21.23 -15.13 11.10
C ASN A 52 -20.59 -16.16 10.13
N GLU A 53 -19.80 -17.09 10.67
CA GLU A 53 -18.86 -17.98 9.95
C GLU A 53 -19.42 -18.91 8.86
N LYS A 54 -20.75 -19.11 8.76
CA LYS A 54 -21.34 -20.06 7.80
C LYS A 54 -22.36 -19.49 6.83
N GLN A 55 -22.87 -18.28 7.05
CA GLN A 55 -24.01 -17.77 6.28
C GLN A 55 -23.63 -17.02 5.00
N ASN A 56 -22.38 -16.63 4.83
CA ASN A 56 -21.98 -15.71 3.74
C ASN A 56 -20.87 -16.21 2.81
N VAL A 57 -20.45 -17.47 2.94
CA VAL A 57 -19.44 -18.05 2.06
C VAL A 57 -20.11 -18.54 0.76
N PRO A 58 -19.68 -18.09 -0.44
CA PRO A 58 -20.15 -18.67 -1.70
C PRO A 58 -19.92 -20.20 -1.71
N LYS A 59 -20.93 -20.99 -2.07
CA LYS A 59 -20.83 -22.47 -2.03
C LYS A 59 -19.62 -23.02 -2.82
N SER A 60 -19.27 -22.39 -3.93
CA SER A 60 -18.08 -22.74 -4.72
C SER A 60 -16.75 -22.50 -3.99
N LEU A 61 -16.70 -21.51 -3.08
CA LEU A 61 -15.52 -21.24 -2.24
C LEU A 61 -15.35 -22.30 -1.15
N ALA A 62 -16.47 -22.76 -0.58
CA ALA A 62 -16.46 -23.58 0.63
C ALA A 62 -15.69 -24.91 0.45
N ASP A 63 -15.92 -25.61 -0.67
CA ASP A 63 -15.33 -26.94 -0.88
C ASP A 63 -13.82 -26.88 -1.17
N GLU A 64 -13.37 -25.87 -1.93
CA GLU A 64 -11.96 -25.75 -2.30
C GLU A 64 -11.11 -25.18 -1.16
N PHE A 65 -11.61 -24.17 -0.44
CA PHE A 65 -10.88 -23.55 0.67
C PHE A 65 -10.85 -24.44 1.91
N ASP A 66 -11.83 -25.32 2.11
CA ASP A 66 -11.79 -26.34 3.17
C ASP A 66 -10.63 -27.32 2.96
N LYS A 67 -10.40 -27.73 1.71
CA LYS A 67 -9.25 -28.59 1.34
C LYS A 67 -7.90 -27.99 1.71
N PHE A 68 -7.76 -26.66 1.62
CA PHE A 68 -6.51 -25.95 1.94
C PHE A 68 -6.47 -25.38 3.37
N GLY A 69 -7.52 -25.56 4.17
CA GLY A 69 -7.62 -24.98 5.51
C GLY A 69 -7.67 -23.44 5.51
N LEU A 70 -8.08 -22.84 4.40
CA LEU A 70 -8.10 -21.39 4.17
C LEU A 70 -9.48 -20.77 4.37
N MET A 71 -10.45 -21.57 4.82
CA MET A 71 -11.82 -21.12 5.06
C MET A 71 -11.88 -19.85 5.89
N TRP A 72 -10.99 -19.64 6.85
CA TRP A 72 -10.99 -18.45 7.69
C TRP A 72 -10.70 -17.12 6.97
N LEU A 73 -10.21 -17.10 5.71
CA LEU A 73 -9.89 -15.85 5.00
C LEU A 73 -11.12 -14.94 4.82
N HIS A 74 -12.30 -15.52 4.60
CA HIS A 74 -13.54 -14.76 4.40
C HIS A 74 -13.95 -13.93 5.63
N THR A 75 -13.41 -14.23 6.82
CA THR A 75 -13.70 -13.46 8.04
C THR A 75 -12.90 -12.16 8.10
N PHE A 76 -11.89 -11.97 7.23
CA PHE A 76 -11.02 -10.78 7.21
C PHE A 76 -11.29 -9.87 6.02
N SER A 77 -11.78 -10.42 4.91
CA SER A 77 -11.98 -9.65 3.67
C SER A 77 -13.08 -10.26 2.79
N PRO A 78 -13.85 -9.43 2.07
CA PRO A 78 -14.73 -9.91 1.00
C PRO A 78 -13.95 -10.72 -0.05
N CYS A 79 -14.62 -11.69 -0.65
CA CYS A 79 -14.03 -12.52 -1.70
C CYS A 79 -14.51 -12.07 -3.09
N PHE A 80 -13.58 -11.90 -4.03
CA PHE A 80 -13.88 -11.58 -5.43
C PHE A 80 -13.48 -12.75 -6.33
N PRO A 81 -14.45 -13.54 -6.84
CA PRO A 81 -14.19 -14.60 -7.81
C PRO A 81 -13.92 -14.01 -9.21
N LEU A 82 -12.98 -14.60 -9.94
CA LEU A 82 -12.66 -14.26 -11.33
C LEU A 82 -12.04 -15.45 -12.08
N ASP A 83 -11.85 -15.29 -13.40
CA ASP A 83 -11.15 -16.24 -14.26
C ASP A 83 -9.63 -16.00 -14.20
N GLY A 84 -8.87 -17.01 -13.78
CA GLY A 84 -7.42 -16.95 -13.62
C GLY A 84 -6.67 -16.57 -14.89
N ASN A 85 -7.25 -16.82 -16.07
CA ASN A 85 -6.69 -16.38 -17.36
C ASN A 85 -6.66 -14.85 -17.52
N LYS A 86 -7.37 -14.11 -16.65
CA LYS A 86 -7.35 -12.65 -16.59
C LYS A 86 -6.23 -12.09 -15.73
N ILE A 87 -5.45 -12.95 -15.06
CA ILE A 87 -4.29 -12.55 -14.26
C ILE A 87 -3.02 -12.75 -15.08
N SER A 88 -2.21 -11.71 -15.20
CA SER A 88 -0.88 -11.75 -15.79
C SER A 88 0.18 -11.14 -14.87
N VAL A 89 1.36 -11.76 -14.85
CA VAL A 89 2.52 -11.27 -14.10
C VAL A 89 3.46 -10.57 -15.08
N ILE A 90 3.74 -9.29 -14.83
CA ILE A 90 4.75 -8.55 -15.58
C ILE A 90 6.10 -8.75 -14.90
N ASN A 91 7.15 -9.00 -15.68
CA ASN A 91 8.46 -9.38 -15.14
C ASN A 91 9.50 -8.25 -15.21
N GLU A 92 9.26 -7.20 -16.00
CA GLU A 92 10.23 -6.14 -16.25
C GLU A 92 9.68 -4.73 -15.94
N PRO A 93 10.50 -3.83 -15.34
CA PRO A 93 10.13 -2.43 -15.09
C PRO A 93 9.68 -1.68 -16.35
N SER A 94 10.35 -1.93 -17.48
CA SER A 94 10.05 -1.26 -18.74
C SER A 94 8.67 -1.66 -19.28
N ILE A 95 8.28 -2.92 -19.09
CA ILE A 95 6.96 -3.44 -19.46
C ILE A 95 5.89 -2.88 -18.51
N PHE A 96 6.20 -2.75 -17.21
CA PHE A 96 5.32 -2.09 -16.25
C PHE A 96 5.00 -0.66 -16.68
N TYR A 97 6.02 0.15 -17.01
CA TYR A 97 5.83 1.51 -17.50
C TYR A 97 4.96 1.54 -18.76
N LYS A 98 5.32 0.74 -19.79
CA LYS A 98 4.57 0.68 -21.05
C LYS A 98 3.10 0.33 -20.82
N THR A 99 2.83 -0.66 -19.96
CA THR A 99 1.47 -1.09 -19.61
C THR A 99 0.68 0.03 -18.94
N VAL A 100 1.28 0.73 -17.96
CA VAL A 100 0.63 1.87 -17.27
C VAL A 100 0.35 3.00 -18.26
N ALA A 101 1.32 3.35 -19.12
CA ALA A 101 1.16 4.42 -20.10
C ALA A 101 0.08 4.09 -21.15
N GLU A 102 0.08 2.87 -21.70
CA GLU A 102 -0.92 2.41 -22.66
C GLU A 102 -2.32 2.41 -22.05
N LYS A 103 -2.48 1.88 -20.84
CA LYS A 103 -3.79 1.87 -20.16
C LYS A 103 -4.26 3.28 -19.78
N CYS A 104 -3.36 4.19 -19.38
CA CYS A 104 -3.67 5.61 -19.23
C CYS A 104 -4.15 6.25 -20.54
N GLN A 105 -3.56 5.90 -21.68
CA GLN A 105 -3.91 6.46 -22.98
C GLN A 105 -5.25 5.94 -23.51
N THR A 106 -5.62 4.70 -23.15
CA THR A 106 -6.74 3.99 -23.76
C THR A 106 -8.00 3.94 -22.90
N ALA A 107 -7.88 4.10 -21.57
CA ALA A 107 -9.00 4.08 -20.63
C ALA A 107 -10.14 5.03 -21.05
N LYS A 108 -11.38 4.61 -20.81
CA LYS A 108 -12.59 5.31 -21.30
C LYS A 108 -13.41 5.98 -20.21
N GLN A 109 -13.45 5.39 -19.01
CA GLN A 109 -14.34 5.79 -17.93
C GLN A 109 -13.56 6.28 -16.71
N ARG A 110 -12.53 5.54 -16.28
CA ARG A 110 -11.76 5.92 -15.09
C ARG A 110 -10.28 5.54 -15.16
N ILE A 111 -9.47 6.43 -14.61
CA ILE A 111 -8.09 6.15 -14.20
C ILE A 111 -7.99 6.47 -12.70
N THR A 112 -7.56 5.50 -11.90
CA THR A 112 -7.30 5.71 -10.47
C THR A 112 -5.89 5.25 -10.13
N LEU A 113 -5.06 6.20 -9.68
CA LEU A 113 -3.65 5.97 -9.36
C LEU A 113 -3.41 6.25 -7.88
N ALA A 114 -3.11 5.22 -7.10
CA ALA A 114 -2.58 5.36 -5.74
C ALA A 114 -1.10 4.95 -5.73
N SER A 115 -0.23 5.83 -5.25
CA SER A 115 1.21 5.61 -5.17
C SER A 115 1.78 6.35 -3.95
N LEU A 116 3.00 6.02 -3.51
CA LEU A 116 3.63 6.83 -2.45
C LEU A 116 3.91 8.25 -2.96
N TYR A 117 4.40 8.35 -4.20
CA TYR A 117 4.63 9.58 -4.92
C TYR A 117 4.58 9.32 -6.43
N LEU A 118 4.52 10.41 -7.21
CA LEU A 118 4.82 10.43 -8.64
C LEU A 118 6.15 11.16 -8.83
N GLY A 119 7.10 10.54 -9.53
CA GLY A 119 8.39 11.16 -9.83
C GLY A 119 8.26 12.39 -10.73
N THR A 120 9.40 13.01 -11.03
CA THR A 120 9.47 14.24 -11.82
C THR A 120 10.45 14.12 -12.98
N GLY A 121 10.72 12.89 -13.42
CA GLY A 121 11.55 12.61 -14.59
C GLY A 121 10.76 12.65 -15.90
N HIS A 122 11.47 12.38 -16.98
CA HIS A 122 10.94 12.47 -18.33
C HIS A 122 9.82 11.45 -18.61
N LEU A 123 9.93 10.23 -18.08
CA LEU A 123 8.91 9.19 -18.28
C LEU A 123 7.60 9.52 -17.54
N GLU A 124 7.70 10.17 -16.38
CA GLU A 124 6.57 10.68 -15.60
C GLU A 124 5.89 11.84 -16.32
N GLU A 125 6.66 12.76 -16.92
CA GLU A 125 6.11 13.81 -17.78
C GLU A 125 5.32 13.23 -18.95
N GLN A 126 5.88 12.23 -19.64
CA GLN A 126 5.18 11.53 -20.73
C GLN A 126 3.89 10.86 -20.24
N LEU A 127 3.92 10.22 -19.07
CA LEU A 127 2.74 9.59 -18.48
C LEU A 127 1.65 10.63 -18.18
N VAL A 128 2.01 11.76 -17.56
CA VAL A 128 1.08 12.85 -17.26
C VAL A 128 0.53 13.47 -18.54
N ALA A 129 1.36 13.64 -19.57
CA ALA A 129 0.93 14.12 -20.88
C ALA A 129 -0.07 13.15 -21.54
N ALA A 130 0.17 11.84 -21.48
CA ALA A 130 -0.74 10.82 -22.00
C ALA A 130 -2.11 10.86 -21.30
N ILE A 131 -2.14 11.03 -19.97
CA ILE A 131 -3.38 11.22 -19.20
C ILE A 131 -4.11 12.50 -19.66
N GLY A 132 -3.38 13.61 -19.81
CA GLY A 132 -3.94 14.89 -20.25
C GLY A 132 -4.54 14.81 -21.65
N GLU A 133 -3.90 14.08 -22.56
CA GLU A 133 -4.39 13.85 -23.92
C GLU A 133 -5.63 12.95 -23.95
N ASN A 134 -5.69 11.91 -23.11
CA ASN A 134 -6.87 11.07 -23.00
C ASN A 134 -8.05 11.86 -22.39
N LEU A 135 -7.82 12.64 -21.34
CA LEU A 135 -8.82 13.56 -20.78
C LEU A 135 -9.39 14.50 -21.86
N ARG A 136 -8.51 15.08 -22.70
CA ARG A 136 -8.90 15.95 -23.82
C ARG A 136 -9.81 15.24 -24.83
N THR A 137 -9.43 14.03 -25.23
CA THR A 137 -10.08 13.29 -26.32
C THR A 137 -11.34 12.54 -25.86
N SER A 138 -11.44 12.21 -24.57
CA SER A 138 -12.60 11.54 -23.96
C SER A 138 -13.87 12.40 -23.90
N ARG A 139 -13.77 13.71 -24.17
CA ARG A 139 -14.90 14.67 -24.16
C ARG A 139 -15.73 14.62 -22.86
N GLY A 140 -15.07 14.46 -21.72
CA GLY A 140 -15.69 14.48 -20.39
C GLY A 140 -16.21 13.13 -19.89
N GLN A 141 -15.97 12.04 -20.62
CA GLN A 141 -16.33 10.69 -20.18
C GLN A 141 -15.34 10.11 -19.16
N LEU A 142 -14.05 10.46 -19.31
CA LEU A 142 -12.99 9.95 -18.45
C LEU A 142 -12.85 10.77 -17.16
N LYS A 143 -12.78 10.08 -16.02
CA LYS A 143 -12.41 10.66 -14.73
C LYS A 143 -11.06 10.13 -14.24
N VAL A 144 -10.26 11.00 -13.65
CA VAL A 144 -8.93 10.70 -13.14
C VAL A 144 -8.88 10.99 -11.65
N LYS A 145 -8.44 10.02 -10.86
CA LYS A 145 -8.17 10.15 -9.43
C LYS A 145 -6.73 9.80 -9.15
N VAL A 146 -6.01 10.68 -8.45
CA VAL A 146 -4.64 10.42 -8.01
C VAL A 146 -4.59 10.57 -6.49
N LEU A 147 -4.08 9.56 -5.80
CA LEU A 147 -3.87 9.57 -4.35
C LEU A 147 -2.39 9.35 -4.06
N LEU A 148 -1.74 10.35 -3.45
CA LEU A 148 -0.33 10.31 -3.06
C LEU A 148 -0.18 10.53 -1.55
N ASP A 149 1.01 10.23 -1.02
CA ASP A 149 1.37 10.69 0.32
C ASP A 149 1.70 12.19 0.31
N TYR A 150 1.18 12.94 1.27
CA TYR A 150 1.38 14.38 1.36
C TYR A 150 2.86 14.75 1.53
N THR A 151 3.57 14.05 2.41
CA THR A 151 4.97 14.41 2.71
C THR A 151 5.90 14.05 1.55
N ARG A 152 5.64 12.92 0.87
CA ARG A 152 6.45 12.51 -0.28
C ARG A 152 6.07 13.24 -1.56
N GLY A 153 4.79 13.53 -1.77
CA GLY A 153 4.28 14.25 -2.93
C GLY A 153 4.60 15.75 -2.95
N THR A 154 4.96 16.35 -1.81
CA THR A 154 5.32 17.77 -1.68
C THR A 154 6.82 18.00 -1.42
N ARG A 155 7.65 16.96 -1.50
CA ARG A 155 9.07 17.03 -1.14
C ARG A 155 9.91 17.69 -2.24
N GLY A 156 10.63 18.75 -1.88
CA GLY A 156 11.50 19.49 -2.81
C GLY A 156 10.73 20.50 -3.66
N GLU A 157 11.46 21.35 -4.40
CA GLU A 157 10.86 22.40 -5.26
C GLU A 157 10.17 21.82 -6.50
N HIS A 158 10.75 20.75 -7.06
CA HIS A 158 10.17 19.97 -8.14
C HIS A 158 9.63 18.67 -7.52
N ASN A 159 8.31 18.54 -7.48
CA ASN A 159 7.63 17.46 -6.77
C ASN A 159 6.37 16.99 -7.50
N SER A 160 5.74 15.92 -7.00
CA SER A 160 4.56 15.32 -7.61
C SER A 160 3.40 16.29 -7.77
N CYS A 161 3.19 17.18 -6.80
CA CYS A 161 2.10 18.16 -6.86
C CYS A 161 2.28 19.14 -8.02
N ARG A 162 3.50 19.63 -8.22
CA ARG A 162 3.84 20.51 -9.34
C ARG A 162 3.72 19.79 -10.69
N MET A 163 4.16 18.54 -10.76
CA MET A 163 4.05 17.70 -11.96
C MET A 163 2.59 17.47 -12.38
N LEU A 164 1.67 17.31 -11.43
CA LEU A 164 0.25 17.07 -11.69
C LEU A 164 -0.59 18.36 -11.85
N GLN A 165 -0.03 19.52 -11.48
CA GLN A 165 -0.76 20.79 -11.50
C GLN A 165 -1.35 21.16 -12.88
N PRO A 166 -0.67 20.91 -14.03
CA PRO A 166 -1.24 21.19 -15.34
C PRO A 166 -2.57 20.44 -15.60
N LEU A 167 -2.69 19.19 -15.14
CA LEU A 167 -3.93 18.42 -15.28
C LEU A 167 -5.07 19.07 -14.48
N LEU A 168 -4.80 19.52 -13.26
CA LEU A 168 -5.78 20.20 -12.43
C LEU A 168 -6.18 21.57 -12.99
N ALA A 169 -5.24 22.31 -13.57
CA ALA A 169 -5.51 23.61 -14.16
C ALA A 169 -6.47 23.51 -15.34
N GLN A 170 -6.37 22.44 -16.13
CA GLN A 170 -7.17 22.24 -17.34
C GLN A 170 -8.44 21.39 -17.12
N TYR A 171 -8.41 20.44 -16.17
CA TYR A 171 -9.44 19.40 -16.02
C TYR A 171 -9.94 19.23 -14.58
N GLN A 172 -10.01 20.29 -13.77
CA GLN A 172 -10.40 20.21 -12.35
C GLN A 172 -11.69 19.41 -12.06
N ASP A 173 -12.66 19.39 -12.97
CA ASP A 173 -13.94 18.70 -12.78
C ASP A 173 -13.86 17.19 -13.12
N LEU A 174 -12.79 16.79 -13.82
CA LEU A 174 -12.54 15.43 -14.28
C LEU A 174 -11.30 14.81 -13.61
N CYS A 175 -10.43 15.62 -13.01
CA CYS A 175 -9.18 15.19 -12.41
C CYS A 175 -9.10 15.66 -10.95
N GLN A 176 -8.91 14.71 -10.04
CA GLN A 176 -8.74 14.96 -8.61
C GLN A 176 -7.39 14.45 -8.13
N VAL A 177 -6.65 15.28 -7.38
CA VAL A 177 -5.39 14.89 -6.74
C VAL A 177 -5.52 15.04 -5.23
N SER A 178 -5.40 13.91 -4.53
CA SER A 178 -5.51 13.78 -3.09
C SER A 178 -4.14 13.45 -2.47
N LEU A 179 -3.87 14.02 -1.31
CA LEU A 179 -2.61 13.94 -0.57
C LEU A 179 -2.93 13.45 0.85
N TYR A 180 -2.75 12.15 1.06
CA TYR A 180 -2.96 11.54 2.36
C TYR A 180 -1.90 12.01 3.36
N HIS A 181 -2.32 12.39 4.56
CA HIS A 181 -1.42 12.78 5.64
C HIS A 181 -1.72 11.94 6.87
N THR A 182 -0.71 11.27 7.42
CA THR A 182 -0.90 10.48 8.64
C THR A 182 -1.35 11.38 9.81
N PRO A 183 -2.38 10.97 10.58
CA PRO A 183 -2.78 11.64 11.81
C PRO A 183 -1.77 11.50 12.95
N ALA A 184 -0.73 10.68 12.82
CA ALA A 184 0.34 10.58 13.82
C ALA A 184 1.34 11.76 13.73
N LEU A 185 1.51 12.37 12.55
CA LEU A 185 2.44 13.49 12.33
C LEU A 185 1.76 14.83 12.63
N ARG A 186 1.63 15.21 13.92
CA ARG A 186 0.98 16.46 14.36
C ARG A 186 1.87 17.30 15.29
N GLY A 187 1.49 18.56 15.49
CA GLY A 187 2.10 19.45 16.49
C GLY A 187 3.62 19.62 16.36
N ILE A 188 4.32 19.63 17.49
CA ILE A 188 5.78 19.81 17.57
C ILE A 188 6.54 18.73 16.79
N LEU A 189 6.01 17.50 16.74
CA LEU A 189 6.62 16.40 15.99
C LEU A 189 6.74 16.75 14.50
N ARG A 190 5.72 17.37 13.91
CA ARG A 190 5.77 17.86 12.53
C ARG A 190 6.78 18.99 12.33
N THR A 191 6.89 19.91 13.30
CA THR A 191 7.78 21.09 13.21
C THR A 191 9.26 20.72 13.38
N LEU A 192 9.58 19.73 14.21
CA LEU A 192 10.96 19.36 14.55
C LEU A 192 11.51 18.18 13.73
N MET A 193 10.66 17.37 13.11
CA MET A 193 11.10 16.20 12.34
C MET A 193 11.69 16.61 10.98
N PRO A 194 12.96 16.27 10.68
CA PRO A 194 13.50 16.41 9.34
C PRO A 194 12.71 15.52 8.37
N GLN A 195 12.47 16.00 7.15
CA GLN A 195 11.62 15.33 6.15
C GLN A 195 11.97 13.86 5.88
N ARG A 196 13.24 13.46 6.06
CA ARG A 196 13.71 12.06 5.89
C ARG A 196 13.16 11.10 6.95
N TYR A 197 12.77 11.59 8.12
CA TYR A 197 12.31 10.76 9.24
C TYR A 197 10.77 10.71 9.38
N ASN A 198 10.05 11.51 8.60
CA ASN A 198 8.58 11.42 8.51
C ASN A 198 8.14 10.02 8.06
N GLU A 199 9.00 9.31 7.32
CA GLU A 199 8.77 7.94 6.85
C GLU A 199 8.61 6.92 7.99
N VAL A 200 9.17 7.22 9.18
CA VAL A 200 9.11 6.33 10.36
C VAL A 200 7.78 6.43 11.10
N ILE A 201 7.03 7.54 10.94
CA ILE A 201 5.80 7.80 11.70
C ILE A 201 4.57 7.20 11.03
N GLY A 202 4.60 7.03 9.71
CA GLY A 202 3.52 6.41 8.92
C GLY A 202 3.29 7.14 7.60
N LEU A 203 3.29 6.39 6.50
CA LEU A 203 3.05 6.89 5.15
C LEU A 203 1.93 6.10 4.47
N GLN A 204 1.31 6.70 3.47
CA GLN A 204 0.46 5.95 2.54
C GLN A 204 1.32 5.07 1.63
N HIS A 205 1.13 3.75 1.67
CA HIS A 205 1.89 2.81 0.85
C HIS A 205 1.07 2.08 -0.21
N MET A 206 -0.20 2.41 -0.46
CA MET A 206 -0.93 1.83 -1.60
C MET A 206 -0.19 2.02 -2.94
N LYS A 207 -0.24 0.99 -3.79
CA LYS A 207 0.23 0.95 -5.18
C LYS A 207 -0.83 0.24 -6.01
N VAL A 208 -1.84 1.03 -6.36
CA VAL A 208 -3.05 0.58 -7.03
C VAL A 208 -3.19 1.42 -8.28
N TYR A 209 -3.14 0.77 -9.44
CA TYR A 209 -3.25 1.43 -10.74
C TYR A 209 -4.43 0.82 -11.50
N LEU A 210 -5.52 1.56 -11.54
CA LEU A 210 -6.80 1.13 -12.08
C LEU A 210 -7.10 1.87 -13.38
N PHE A 211 -7.60 1.13 -14.36
CA PHE A 211 -7.96 1.61 -15.68
C PHE A 211 -9.25 0.92 -16.10
N ASP A 212 -10.38 1.61 -16.02
CA ASP A 212 -11.71 1.04 -16.20
C ASP A 212 -11.95 -0.21 -15.32
N ASN A 213 -11.92 -1.41 -15.91
CA ASN A 213 -12.07 -2.70 -15.21
C ASN A 213 -10.76 -3.50 -15.14
N SER A 214 -9.62 -2.88 -15.44
CA SER A 214 -8.29 -3.45 -15.21
C SER A 214 -7.69 -2.90 -13.92
N LEU A 215 -7.08 -3.78 -13.14
CA LEU A 215 -6.35 -3.47 -11.91
C LEU A 215 -4.92 -3.96 -12.02
N LEU A 216 -3.96 -3.07 -11.84
CA LEU A 216 -2.54 -3.38 -11.72
C LEU A 216 -2.08 -3.07 -10.29
N ILE A 217 -1.66 -4.11 -9.56
CA ILE A 217 -1.10 -4.01 -8.21
C ILE A 217 0.41 -4.24 -8.30
N SER A 218 1.18 -3.42 -7.58
CA SER A 218 2.64 -3.56 -7.53
C SER A 218 3.25 -3.10 -6.20
N GLY A 219 4.54 -3.34 -5.97
CA GLY A 219 5.34 -2.58 -4.98
C GLY A 219 5.95 -1.29 -5.54
N ALA A 220 6.00 -1.15 -6.86
CA ALA A 220 6.68 -0.06 -7.55
C ALA A 220 5.93 1.27 -7.45
N ASN A 221 6.66 2.38 -7.27
CA ASN A 221 6.07 3.72 -7.38
C ASN A 221 6.10 4.19 -8.85
N LEU A 222 5.32 5.23 -9.16
CA LEU A 222 5.35 5.88 -10.48
C LEU A 222 6.57 6.80 -10.60
N SER A 223 7.76 6.24 -10.78
CA SER A 223 9.00 7.01 -10.90
C SER A 223 10.03 6.33 -11.81
N ASN A 224 10.92 7.12 -12.41
CA ASN A 224 11.93 6.68 -13.39
C ASN A 224 12.67 5.38 -13.01
N ASP A 225 13.19 5.26 -11.78
CA ASP A 225 13.91 4.04 -11.37
C ASP A 225 13.02 2.79 -11.48
N TYR A 226 11.77 2.89 -11.05
CA TYR A 226 10.78 1.79 -11.13
C TYR A 226 10.22 1.57 -12.53
N PHE A 227 10.47 2.49 -13.46
CA PHE A 227 10.13 2.35 -14.88
C PHE A 227 11.27 1.76 -15.71
N THR A 228 12.48 1.70 -15.16
CA THR A 228 13.70 1.36 -15.91
C THR A 228 14.47 0.22 -15.26
N ASN A 229 15.05 0.44 -14.09
CA ASN A 229 16.12 -0.42 -13.56
C ASN A 229 15.76 -1.08 -12.21
N ARG A 230 14.70 -0.61 -11.53
CA ARG A 230 14.28 -1.14 -10.24
C ARG A 230 13.10 -2.09 -10.41
N GLN A 231 13.42 -3.38 -10.39
CA GLN A 231 12.43 -4.45 -10.45
C GLN A 231 11.60 -4.52 -9.17
N ASP A 232 10.30 -4.67 -9.37
CA ASP A 232 9.33 -5.02 -8.35
C ASP A 232 8.42 -6.14 -8.89
N ARG A 233 7.38 -6.52 -8.15
CA ARG A 233 6.35 -7.44 -8.61
C ARG A 233 5.18 -6.63 -9.16
N TYR A 234 4.64 -7.03 -10.29
CA TYR A 234 3.49 -6.37 -10.89
C TYR A 234 2.49 -7.42 -11.37
N VAL A 235 1.27 -7.33 -10.86
CA VAL A 235 0.18 -8.26 -11.18
C VAL A 235 -0.91 -7.45 -11.86
N LEU A 236 -1.13 -7.70 -13.14
CA LEU A 236 -2.22 -7.13 -13.91
C LEU A 236 -3.40 -8.10 -13.90
N ILE A 237 -4.56 -7.58 -13.52
CA ILE A 237 -5.82 -8.30 -13.47
C ILE A 237 -6.78 -7.56 -14.41
N GLU A 238 -7.24 -8.22 -15.46
CA GLU A 238 -8.14 -7.64 -16.45
C GLU A 238 -9.59 -8.11 -16.23
N ASP A 239 -10.54 -7.41 -16.83
CA ASP A 239 -11.98 -7.73 -16.74
C ASP A 239 -12.51 -7.97 -15.30
N CYS A 240 -11.92 -7.30 -14.31
CA CYS A 240 -12.20 -7.52 -12.89
C CYS A 240 -13.11 -6.43 -12.30
N GLY A 241 -14.23 -6.11 -12.97
CA GLY A 241 -15.12 -4.99 -12.64
C GLY A 241 -15.45 -4.85 -11.14
N PRO A 242 -16.01 -5.88 -10.47
CA PRO A 242 -16.32 -5.82 -9.03
C PRO A 242 -15.09 -5.55 -8.13
N LEU A 243 -13.93 -6.15 -8.46
CA LEU A 243 -12.68 -5.93 -7.72
C LEU A 243 -12.13 -4.52 -7.97
N ALA A 244 -12.20 -4.06 -9.23
CA ALA A 244 -11.81 -2.72 -9.62
C ALA A 244 -12.67 -1.66 -8.93
N ASP A 245 -13.98 -1.90 -8.81
CA ASP A 245 -14.92 -1.05 -8.06
C ASP A 245 -14.57 -0.99 -6.57
N PHE A 246 -14.19 -2.12 -5.96
CA PHE A 246 -13.74 -2.16 -4.57
C PHE A 246 -12.50 -1.28 -4.35
N TYR A 247 -11.45 -1.46 -5.15
CA TYR A 247 -10.21 -0.69 -5.00
C TYR A 247 -10.41 0.80 -5.36
N ASP A 248 -11.22 1.09 -6.38
CA ASP A 248 -11.60 2.46 -6.72
C ASP A 248 -12.37 3.13 -5.58
N GLY A 249 -13.28 2.38 -4.95
CA GLY A 249 -14.01 2.77 -3.75
C GLY A 249 -13.07 3.03 -2.58
N LEU A 250 -12.09 2.15 -2.33
CA LEU A 250 -11.10 2.31 -1.26
C LEU A 250 -10.28 3.58 -1.45
N VAL A 251 -9.73 3.79 -2.65
CA VAL A 251 -8.97 5.01 -2.97
C VAL A 251 -9.87 6.25 -2.84
N SER A 252 -11.14 6.17 -3.24
CA SER A 252 -12.09 7.28 -3.10
C SER A 252 -12.36 7.62 -1.63
N ARG A 253 -12.60 6.63 -0.76
CA ARG A 253 -12.80 6.86 0.68
C ARG A 253 -11.56 7.46 1.34
N VAL A 254 -10.37 6.97 0.98
CA VAL A 254 -9.12 7.55 1.49
C VAL A 254 -8.92 8.97 0.98
N SER A 255 -9.28 9.24 -0.27
CA SER A 255 -9.24 10.57 -0.87
C SER A 255 -10.14 11.57 -0.14
N GLU A 256 -11.33 11.16 0.30
CA GLU A 256 -12.27 12.01 1.06
C GLU A 256 -11.64 12.59 2.33
N PHE A 257 -10.88 11.80 3.09
CA PHE A 257 -10.21 12.28 4.31
C PHE A 257 -8.76 12.72 4.08
N SER A 258 -8.33 12.79 2.82
CA SER A 258 -7.03 13.32 2.41
C SER A 258 -7.14 14.80 2.03
N LEU A 259 -6.00 15.48 2.05
CA LEU A 259 -5.94 16.87 1.59
C LEU A 259 -6.05 16.91 0.06
N GLN A 260 -6.75 17.90 -0.49
CA GLN A 260 -6.96 18.07 -1.92
C GLN A 260 -6.01 19.12 -2.48
N LEU A 261 -5.33 18.81 -3.58
CA LEU A 261 -4.55 19.78 -4.34
C LEU A 261 -5.48 20.56 -5.27
N SER A 262 -5.46 21.88 -5.16
CA SER A 262 -6.21 22.80 -6.03
C SER A 262 -5.43 23.16 -7.30
N LYS A 263 -6.12 23.71 -8.30
CA LYS A 263 -5.51 24.25 -9.52
C LYS A 263 -4.40 25.28 -9.26
N GLY A 264 -4.51 26.04 -8.17
CA GLY A 264 -3.53 27.05 -7.76
C GLY A 264 -2.33 26.47 -6.99
N GLY A 265 -2.23 25.15 -6.86
CA GLY A 265 -1.17 24.49 -6.08
C GLY A 265 -1.38 24.55 -4.57
N GLN A 266 -2.49 25.14 -4.10
CA GLN A 266 -2.85 25.18 -2.69
C GLN A 266 -3.46 23.85 -2.25
N VAL A 267 -3.22 23.48 -1.00
CA VAL A 267 -3.72 22.24 -0.40
C VAL A 267 -4.82 22.56 0.60
N GLN A 268 -5.99 21.94 0.45
CA GLN A 268 -7.19 22.20 1.25
C GLN A 268 -7.88 20.91 1.70
N LEU A 269 -8.88 21.00 2.57
CA LEU A 269 -9.70 19.83 2.90
C LEU A 269 -10.65 19.49 1.76
N HIS A 270 -10.98 18.21 1.64
CA HIS A 270 -12.07 17.77 0.78
C HIS A 270 -13.38 18.41 1.23
N SER A 271 -14.24 18.81 0.27
CA SER A 271 -15.49 19.53 0.55
C SER A 271 -16.43 18.79 1.50
N ASN A 272 -16.48 17.46 1.38
CA ASN A 272 -17.30 16.58 2.20
C ASN A 272 -16.62 16.13 3.52
N TRP A 273 -15.48 16.73 3.88
CA TRP A 273 -14.67 16.32 5.03
C TRP A 273 -14.40 17.47 5.99
N LYS A 274 -14.59 17.22 7.29
CA LYS A 274 -14.53 18.27 8.33
C LYS A 274 -13.31 18.13 9.26
N CYS A 275 -12.79 16.92 9.41
CA CYS A 275 -11.75 16.62 10.39
C CYS A 275 -10.35 16.83 9.80
N HIS A 276 -9.63 17.88 10.18
CA HIS A 276 -8.30 18.09 9.62
C HIS A 276 -7.31 16.99 10.08
N PRO A 277 -6.51 16.38 9.17
CA PRO A 277 -5.62 15.26 9.51
C PRO A 277 -4.51 15.58 10.52
N TYR A 278 -4.18 16.86 10.77
CA TYR A 278 -3.17 17.24 11.78
C TYR A 278 -3.47 18.49 12.59
N LYS A 279 -4.56 19.22 12.32
CA LYS A 279 -4.92 20.45 13.06
C LYS A 279 -6.07 20.27 14.08
N GLY A 280 -6.85 19.21 13.98
CA GLY A 280 -7.98 18.92 14.88
C GLY A 280 -7.64 17.86 15.94
N LYS A 281 -8.67 17.31 16.60
CA LYS A 281 -8.51 16.14 17.48
C LYS A 281 -8.15 14.90 16.66
N ARG A 282 -7.33 14.01 17.22
CA ARG A 282 -6.83 12.83 16.52
C ARG A 282 -7.90 11.76 16.41
N GLU A 283 -8.58 11.54 17.52
CA GLU A 283 -9.61 10.54 17.73
C GLU A 283 -10.83 10.80 16.83
N GLU A 284 -11.23 12.06 16.68
CA GLU A 284 -12.32 12.45 15.76
C GLU A 284 -11.99 12.15 14.30
N PHE A 285 -10.74 12.39 13.87
CA PHE A 285 -10.27 12.05 12.53
C PHE A 285 -10.23 10.53 12.33
N GLU A 286 -9.60 9.82 13.27
CA GLU A 286 -9.41 8.36 13.17
C GLU A 286 -10.75 7.63 13.17
N SER A 287 -11.70 8.01 14.04
CA SER A 287 -13.04 7.42 14.07
C SER A 287 -13.78 7.68 12.76
N ALA A 288 -13.85 8.94 12.30
CA ALA A 288 -14.57 9.26 11.07
C ALA A 288 -13.94 8.57 9.84
N ALA A 289 -12.60 8.49 9.78
CA ALA A 289 -11.90 7.87 8.65
C ALA A 289 -12.09 6.35 8.67
N ARG A 290 -12.08 5.74 9.86
CA ARG A 290 -12.40 4.33 10.07
C ARG A 290 -13.79 4.01 9.56
N ASP A 291 -14.80 4.80 9.95
CA ASP A 291 -16.19 4.56 9.54
C ASP A 291 -16.35 4.61 8.01
N ARG A 292 -15.64 5.53 7.33
CA ARG A 292 -15.64 5.62 5.86
C ARG A 292 -15.09 4.37 5.18
N VAL A 293 -13.94 3.88 5.63
CA VAL A 293 -13.31 2.67 5.06
C VAL A 293 -14.12 1.43 5.43
N TRP A 294 -14.66 1.38 6.64
CA TRP A 294 -15.44 0.24 7.10
C TRP A 294 -16.75 0.07 6.33
N GLY A 295 -17.46 1.17 6.06
CA GLY A 295 -18.68 1.13 5.25
C GLY A 295 -18.47 0.53 3.86
N LEU A 296 -17.28 0.71 3.26
CA LEU A 296 -16.92 0.05 2.00
C LEU A 296 -16.81 -1.47 2.17
N TYR A 297 -16.11 -1.93 3.20
CA TYR A 297 -15.97 -3.36 3.50
C TYR A 297 -17.32 -4.02 3.77
N GLN A 298 -18.19 -3.40 4.58
CA GLN A 298 -19.53 -3.91 4.85
C GLN A 298 -20.37 -4.03 3.57
N SER A 299 -20.28 -3.04 2.68
CA SER A 299 -20.98 -3.07 1.40
C SER A 299 -20.46 -4.20 0.50
N ALA A 300 -19.14 -4.35 0.40
CA ALA A 300 -18.52 -5.39 -0.42
C ALA A 300 -18.82 -6.80 0.10
N THR A 301 -18.75 -7.02 1.42
CA THR A 301 -19.10 -8.30 2.05
C THR A 301 -20.56 -8.66 1.84
N SER A 302 -21.47 -7.68 1.89
CA SER A 302 -22.90 -7.90 1.62
C SER A 302 -23.17 -8.24 0.15
N GLN A 303 -22.40 -7.68 -0.78
CA GLN A 303 -22.56 -7.90 -2.21
C GLN A 303 -21.87 -9.18 -2.70
N GLN A 304 -21.03 -9.83 -1.90
CA GLN A 304 -20.19 -10.93 -2.37
C GLN A 304 -20.97 -12.13 -2.94
N GLN A 305 -22.20 -12.36 -2.47
CA GLN A 305 -23.07 -13.43 -2.99
C GLN A 305 -23.59 -13.13 -4.42
N SER A 306 -23.55 -11.88 -4.84
CA SER A 306 -23.95 -11.45 -6.19
C SER A 306 -22.80 -11.53 -7.20
N PHE A 307 -21.56 -11.73 -6.73
CA PHE A 307 -20.43 -11.90 -7.63
C PHE A 307 -20.55 -13.24 -8.35
N GLY A 308 -20.15 -13.27 -9.63
CA GLY A 308 -20.28 -14.44 -10.49
C GLY A 308 -19.44 -15.63 -10.03
N ALA A 309 -19.41 -16.69 -10.85
CA ALA A 309 -18.47 -17.78 -10.64
C ALA A 309 -17.05 -17.41 -11.15
N GLY A 310 -16.05 -18.09 -10.62
CA GLY A 310 -14.65 -18.00 -11.03
C GLY A 310 -13.89 -19.24 -10.57
N ASP A 311 -12.70 -19.44 -11.15
CA ASP A 311 -11.75 -20.50 -10.75
C ASP A 311 -10.61 -19.94 -9.88
N THR A 312 -10.60 -18.63 -9.67
CA THR A 312 -9.60 -17.90 -8.90
C THR A 312 -10.29 -16.90 -7.99
N TRP A 313 -9.79 -16.75 -6.75
CA TRP A 313 -10.40 -15.90 -5.73
C TRP A 313 -9.41 -14.88 -5.19
N ILE A 314 -9.82 -13.62 -5.14
CA ILE A 314 -9.02 -12.53 -4.60
C ILE A 314 -9.66 -11.97 -3.33
N PHE A 315 -8.85 -11.89 -2.27
CA PHE A 315 -9.21 -11.29 -0.98
C PHE A 315 -8.37 -10.02 -0.79
N PRO A 316 -8.91 -8.82 -1.06
CA PRO A 316 -8.14 -7.59 -0.89
C PRO A 316 -7.92 -7.30 0.59
N LEU A 317 -6.67 -7.26 1.02
CA LEU A 317 -6.29 -6.97 2.40
C LEU A 317 -5.86 -5.51 2.54
N VAL A 318 -6.21 -4.90 3.66
CA VAL A 318 -5.84 -3.51 3.99
C VAL A 318 -5.17 -3.47 5.36
N GLU A 319 -4.05 -2.76 5.40
CA GLU A 319 -3.32 -2.41 6.63
C GLU A 319 -3.37 -0.89 6.81
N MET A 320 -4.15 -0.43 7.79
CA MET A 320 -4.24 0.96 8.20
C MET A 320 -4.32 0.99 9.73
N GLY A 321 -3.22 0.62 10.41
CA GLY A 321 -3.22 0.39 11.86
C GLY A 321 -3.72 1.57 12.70
N GLN A 322 -3.36 2.80 12.33
CA GLN A 322 -3.90 4.04 12.92
C GLN A 322 -5.43 4.20 12.83
N LEU A 323 -6.09 3.47 11.94
CA LEU A 323 -7.55 3.41 11.81
C LEU A 323 -8.11 2.10 12.36
N GLY A 324 -7.27 1.22 12.94
CA GLY A 324 -7.66 -0.08 13.47
C GLY A 324 -7.81 -1.20 12.43
N PHE A 325 -7.31 -1.02 11.20
CA PHE A 325 -7.32 -2.08 10.18
C PHE A 325 -5.99 -2.82 10.17
N HIS A 326 -6.05 -4.14 10.43
CA HIS A 326 -4.90 -5.04 10.51
C HIS A 326 -5.13 -6.31 9.69
N HIS A 327 -5.80 -6.21 8.54
CA HIS A 327 -6.17 -7.41 7.78
C HIS A 327 -4.94 -8.11 7.22
N ASP A 328 -4.04 -7.35 6.58
CA ASP A 328 -2.83 -7.89 5.96
C ASP A 328 -1.94 -8.56 7.00
N SER A 329 -1.67 -7.87 8.12
CA SER A 329 -0.79 -8.40 9.15
C SER A 329 -1.33 -9.64 9.86
N ARG A 330 -2.64 -9.65 10.17
CA ARG A 330 -3.29 -10.80 10.81
C ARG A 330 -3.42 -11.99 9.88
N VAL A 331 -3.78 -11.77 8.62
CA VAL A 331 -3.88 -12.85 7.62
C VAL A 331 -2.51 -13.45 7.36
N THR A 332 -1.48 -12.62 7.14
CA THR A 332 -0.10 -13.09 6.94
C THR A 332 0.39 -13.92 8.12
N LYS A 333 0.19 -13.43 9.35
CA LYS A 333 0.51 -14.18 10.57
C LYS A 333 -0.21 -15.53 10.60
N ARG A 334 -1.53 -15.54 10.37
CA ARG A 334 -2.33 -16.77 10.41
C ARG A 334 -1.94 -17.76 9.31
N LEU A 335 -1.51 -17.29 8.12
CA LEU A 335 -0.94 -18.17 7.09
C LEU A 335 0.33 -18.88 7.57
N PHE A 336 1.19 -18.21 8.34
CA PHE A 336 2.37 -18.85 8.94
C PHE A 336 2.00 -19.86 10.02
N GLU A 337 0.99 -19.56 10.83
CA GLU A 337 0.59 -20.40 11.97
C GLU A 337 -0.29 -21.61 11.57
N THR A 338 -0.98 -21.54 10.43
CA THR A 338 -1.99 -22.54 10.02
C THR A 338 -1.66 -23.28 8.73
N ALA A 339 -0.45 -23.10 8.19
CA ALA A 339 -0.01 -23.85 7.01
C ALA A 339 -0.04 -25.37 7.26
N LEU A 340 -0.61 -26.10 6.30
CA LEU A 340 -0.75 -27.56 6.40
C LEU A 340 0.62 -28.27 6.32
N PRO A 341 0.79 -29.43 6.98
CA PRO A 341 2.00 -30.24 6.85
C PRO A 341 2.40 -30.49 5.39
N GLY A 342 3.68 -30.24 5.07
CA GLY A 342 4.21 -30.41 3.72
C GLY A 342 4.03 -29.20 2.80
N SER A 343 3.43 -28.12 3.29
CA SER A 343 3.36 -26.84 2.56
C SER A 343 4.74 -26.21 2.37
N MET A 344 4.89 -25.42 1.31
CA MET A 344 6.06 -24.56 1.09
C MET A 344 5.61 -23.09 1.05
N ILE A 345 6.19 -22.26 1.90
CA ILE A 345 5.94 -20.83 1.98
C ILE A 345 7.12 -20.09 1.35
N HIS A 346 6.84 -19.35 0.27
CA HIS A 346 7.82 -18.47 -0.38
C HIS A 346 7.64 -17.03 0.12
N LEU A 347 8.69 -16.46 0.72
CA LEU A 347 8.72 -15.09 1.21
C LEU A 347 9.73 -14.27 0.42
N ALA A 348 9.32 -13.13 -0.11
CA ALA A 348 10.22 -12.17 -0.74
C ALA A 348 10.17 -10.85 0.02
N THR A 349 11.34 -10.35 0.44
CA THR A 349 11.46 -9.07 1.15
C THR A 349 12.64 -8.25 0.65
N GLY A 350 12.45 -6.94 0.49
CA GLY A 350 13.54 -6.03 0.11
C GLY A 350 14.65 -5.95 1.18
N TYR A 351 14.28 -6.16 2.45
CA TYR A 351 15.20 -6.18 3.59
C TYR A 351 14.77 -7.28 4.54
N PHE A 352 15.70 -8.12 4.97
CA PHE A 352 15.38 -9.15 5.96
C PHE A 352 15.23 -8.54 7.36
N ASN A 353 14.03 -8.03 7.64
CA ASN A 353 13.68 -7.32 8.86
C ASN A 353 12.20 -7.62 9.22
N LEU A 354 11.90 -8.89 9.44
CA LEU A 354 10.56 -9.33 9.84
C LEU A 354 10.21 -8.81 11.23
N THR A 355 8.92 -8.64 11.51
CA THR A 355 8.46 -8.34 12.87
C THR A 355 8.75 -9.50 13.81
N GLN A 356 8.81 -9.22 15.11
CA GLN A 356 9.01 -10.27 16.11
C GLN A 356 7.87 -11.30 16.06
N ASP A 357 6.63 -10.87 15.84
CA ASP A 357 5.48 -11.76 15.74
C ASP A 357 5.58 -12.72 14.54
N TYR A 358 6.00 -12.25 13.37
CA TYR A 358 6.22 -13.12 12.21
C TYR A 358 7.39 -14.07 12.45
N THR A 359 8.47 -13.57 13.05
CA THR A 359 9.64 -14.40 13.39
C THR A 359 9.24 -15.54 14.33
N LEU A 360 8.48 -15.24 15.39
CA LEU A 360 7.98 -16.24 16.32
C LEU A 360 7.02 -17.22 15.64
N SER A 361 6.13 -16.73 14.77
CA SER A 361 5.19 -17.58 14.04
C SER A 361 5.92 -18.58 13.14
N ILE A 362 6.91 -18.10 12.37
CA ILE A 362 7.73 -18.94 11.47
C ILE A 362 8.55 -19.97 12.26
N VAL A 363 9.17 -19.58 13.37
CA VAL A 363 10.03 -20.48 14.16
C VAL A 363 9.21 -21.51 14.96
N SER A 364 8.01 -21.14 15.41
CA SER A 364 7.20 -21.97 16.31
C SER A 364 6.27 -22.95 15.59
N HIS A 365 6.05 -22.79 14.28
CA HIS A 365 5.11 -23.61 13.50
C HIS A 365 5.86 -24.38 12.37
N PRO A 366 6.51 -25.51 12.69
CA PRO A 366 7.36 -26.24 11.74
C PRO A 366 6.58 -27.05 10.68
N ALA A 367 5.26 -26.84 10.54
CA ALA A 367 4.42 -27.59 9.61
C ALA A 367 4.73 -27.27 8.13
N ALA A 368 5.30 -26.10 7.84
CA ALA A 368 5.69 -25.67 6.50
C ALA A 368 7.20 -25.50 6.36
N ALA A 369 7.70 -25.76 5.16
CA ALA A 369 9.03 -25.34 4.73
C ALA A 369 9.01 -23.86 4.30
N TYR A 370 10.07 -23.12 4.60
CA TYR A 370 10.19 -21.71 4.22
C TYR A 370 11.33 -21.49 3.23
N SER A 371 11.03 -20.77 2.14
CA SER A 371 11.98 -20.31 1.14
C SER A 371 11.98 -18.78 1.14
N ILE A 372 13.09 -18.15 1.52
CA ILE A 372 13.17 -16.71 1.70
C ILE A 372 14.11 -16.10 0.66
N LEU A 373 13.55 -15.24 -0.19
CA LEU A 373 14.27 -14.39 -1.14
C LEU A 373 14.44 -12.99 -0.55
N MET A 374 15.67 -12.50 -0.54
CA MET A 374 15.98 -11.15 -0.07
C MET A 374 17.02 -10.48 -0.96
N ALA A 375 17.02 -9.15 -0.95
CA ALA A 375 18.00 -8.37 -1.70
C ALA A 375 19.42 -8.64 -1.18
N HIS A 376 20.37 -8.77 -2.10
CA HIS A 376 21.79 -8.82 -1.75
C HIS A 376 22.22 -7.46 -1.16
N PRO A 377 23.12 -7.39 -0.15
CA PRO A 377 23.51 -6.12 0.47
C PRO A 377 24.03 -5.05 -0.50
N THR A 378 24.62 -5.45 -1.63
CA THR A 378 25.15 -4.53 -2.66
C THR A 378 24.09 -3.83 -3.51
N VAL A 379 22.84 -4.30 -3.49
CA VAL A 379 21.72 -3.66 -4.22
C VAL A 379 20.76 -2.93 -3.27
N SER A 380 21.12 -2.87 -1.99
CA SER A 380 20.35 -2.20 -0.95
C SER A 380 20.72 -0.71 -0.88
N ILE A 381 19.71 0.16 -1.04
CA ILE A 381 19.83 1.64 -1.11
C ILE A 381 20.53 2.23 0.13
N THR A 382 20.58 1.50 1.25
CA THR A 382 21.22 1.93 2.49
C THR A 382 22.75 1.94 2.47
N MET A 383 23.41 1.32 1.48
CA MET A 383 24.88 1.23 1.42
C MET A 383 25.54 2.11 0.36
N GLY A 384 24.91 3.22 -0.05
CA GLY A 384 25.59 4.24 -0.87
C GLY A 384 26.22 3.69 -2.14
N GLY A 385 25.60 2.68 -2.75
CA GLY A 385 25.99 2.21 -4.07
C GLY A 385 25.76 3.35 -5.04
N GLU A 386 26.85 4.00 -5.45
CA GLU A 386 26.89 4.65 -6.76
C GLU A 386 26.39 3.60 -7.75
N GLY A 387 25.25 3.91 -8.37
CA GLY A 387 24.61 3.02 -9.31
C GLY A 387 25.48 2.89 -10.55
N ASP A 388 26.26 1.82 -10.61
CA ASP A 388 26.60 1.18 -11.87
C ASP A 388 25.76 -0.08 -11.97
N TRP A 389 24.53 0.09 -12.50
CA TRP A 389 23.75 -0.95 -13.18
C TRP A 389 22.99 -0.33 -14.35
#